data_AF-A0A1F7RUP1-F1
#
_entry.id   AF-A0A1F7RUP1-F1
#
_cell.length_a   1.000
_cell.length_b   1.000
_cell.length_c   1.000
_cell.angle_alpha   90.00
_cell.angle_beta   90.00
_cell.angle_gamma   90.00
#
_symmetry.space_group_name_H-M   'P 1'
#
loop_
_entity.id
_entity.type
_entity.pdbx_description
1 polymer ?
#
loop_
_entity_poly.entity_id
_entity_poly.type
_entity_poly.pdbx_seq_one_letter_code
_entity_poly.pdbx_strand_id
1 'polypeptide(L)'
;MNKIIPEQIVLIETAKWFVKRGCDLNSISIPRGKGYTGDIKSNLENELKDIGYDKKINYNPHGADIIAQNEDEIWKVECKGLGSGTTQTLRNNFDRALASAVTYFDEEDKQQFLVLAIPNSLPYLQQLLRINKSLRKTLNLWILLIDENDHTVNEYKPEDDIKGVMKKQKKFSTEDLIQALKNNPELRDYAKSLIDNNKI
;
A
#
# COMPACT_ATOMS: atom_id res chain seq x y z
N MET A 1 0.90 15.07 11.19
CA MET A 1 -0.41 14.61 10.68
C MET A 1 -0.12 13.52 9.67
N ASN A 2 -0.81 12.38 9.72
CA ASN A 2 -0.65 11.35 8.68
C ASN A 2 -1.14 11.94 7.35
N LYS A 3 -0.36 11.77 6.28
CA LYS A 3 -0.78 12.20 4.94
C LYS A 3 -1.96 11.32 4.51
N ILE A 4 -3.03 11.92 4.04
CA ILE A 4 -4.18 11.17 3.52
C ILE A 4 -3.81 10.67 2.12
N ILE A 5 -3.89 9.36 1.91
CA ILE A 5 -3.82 8.77 0.56
C ILE A 5 -5.21 8.25 0.20
N PRO A 6 -5.93 8.91 -0.72
CA PRO A 6 -7.22 8.43 -1.17
C PRO A 6 -7.12 7.05 -1.84
N GLU A 7 -8.15 6.24 -1.69
CA GLU A 7 -8.23 4.90 -2.29
C GLU A 7 -8.10 4.93 -3.82
N GLN A 8 -8.60 5.99 -4.46
CA GLN A 8 -8.47 6.19 -5.90
C GLN A 8 -6.99 6.28 -6.37
N ILE A 9 -6.10 6.84 -5.55
CA ILE A 9 -4.66 6.92 -5.88
C ILE A 9 -4.04 5.52 -5.79
N VAL A 10 -4.39 4.77 -4.75
CA VAL A 10 -3.95 3.38 -4.59
C VAL A 10 -4.40 2.52 -5.78
N LEU A 11 -5.66 2.66 -6.20
CA LEU A 11 -6.21 1.96 -7.37
C LEU A 11 -5.44 2.29 -8.66
N ILE A 12 -5.27 3.58 -8.96
CA ILE A 12 -4.61 4.04 -10.19
C ILE A 12 -3.16 3.57 -10.25
N GLU A 13 -2.38 3.77 -9.19
CA GLU A 13 -0.97 3.38 -9.19
C GLU A 13 -0.79 1.87 -9.20
N THR A 14 -1.69 1.13 -8.56
CA THR A 14 -1.68 -0.33 -8.63
C THR A 14 -1.98 -0.82 -10.05
N ALA A 15 -3.00 -0.26 -10.72
CA ALA A 15 -3.32 -0.58 -12.11
C ALA A 15 -2.14 -0.28 -13.06
N LYS A 16 -1.50 0.88 -12.89
CA LYS A 16 -0.29 1.26 -13.66
C LYS A 16 0.85 0.27 -13.44
N TRP A 17 1.06 -0.19 -12.21
CA TRP A 17 2.08 -1.20 -11.91
C TRP A 17 1.81 -2.53 -12.64
N PHE A 18 0.55 -3.00 -12.66
CA PHE A 18 0.19 -4.22 -13.39
C PHE A 18 0.38 -4.10 -14.90
N VAL A 19 -0.01 -2.98 -15.50
CA VAL A 19 0.24 -2.71 -16.93
C VAL A 19 1.73 -2.73 -17.23
N LYS A 20 2.55 -2.07 -16.41
CA LYS A 20 4.02 -2.06 -16.58
C LYS A 20 4.65 -3.43 -16.40
N ARG A 21 3.99 -4.33 -15.65
CA ARG A 21 4.36 -5.75 -15.51
C ARG A 21 3.96 -6.60 -16.73
N GLY A 22 3.25 -6.03 -17.70
CA GLY A 22 2.75 -6.75 -18.88
C GLY A 22 1.46 -7.52 -18.61
N CYS A 23 0.69 -7.14 -17.59
CA CYS A 23 -0.63 -7.71 -17.34
C CYS A 23 -1.73 -6.92 -18.06
N ASP A 24 -2.76 -7.63 -18.51
CA ASP A 24 -4.02 -7.07 -18.95
C ASP A 24 -4.95 -6.85 -17.74
N LEU A 25 -5.68 -5.74 -17.75
CA LEU A 25 -6.64 -5.37 -16.71
C LEU A 25 -8.03 -5.93 -17.09
N ASN A 26 -8.25 -7.21 -16.78
CA ASN A 26 -9.47 -7.93 -17.12
C ASN A 26 -10.72 -7.29 -16.51
N SER A 27 -10.65 -6.87 -15.23
CA SER A 27 -11.74 -6.09 -14.64
C SER A 27 -11.29 -5.13 -13.56
N ILE A 28 -12.03 -4.02 -13.39
CA ILE A 28 -11.80 -3.04 -12.32
C ILE A 28 -13.12 -2.67 -11.64
N SER A 29 -13.14 -2.66 -10.31
CA SER A 29 -14.19 -2.06 -9.50
C SER A 29 -13.83 -0.62 -9.17
N ILE A 30 -14.73 0.32 -9.50
CA ILE A 30 -14.53 1.73 -9.14
C ILE A 30 -15.07 1.96 -7.73
N PRO A 31 -14.24 2.43 -6.79
CA PRO A 31 -14.68 2.65 -5.42
C PRO A 31 -15.78 3.72 -5.36
N ARG A 32 -16.79 3.49 -4.51
CA ARG A 32 -17.97 4.35 -4.34
C ARG A 32 -18.12 4.77 -2.88
N GLY A 33 -18.65 5.96 -2.62
CA GLY A 33 -18.89 6.43 -1.26
C GLY A 33 -18.72 7.95 -1.06
N LYS A 34 -18.87 8.39 0.19
CA LYS A 34 -18.64 9.79 0.56
C LYS A 34 -17.13 10.08 0.54
N GLY A 35 -16.73 11.14 -0.17
CA GLY A 35 -15.33 11.59 -0.24
C GLY A 35 -14.66 11.43 -1.61
N TYR A 36 -15.34 10.85 -2.59
CA TYR A 36 -14.88 10.82 -3.97
C TYR A 36 -15.36 12.06 -4.72
N THR A 37 -14.43 12.86 -5.20
CA THR A 37 -14.70 14.08 -5.97
C THR A 37 -14.14 13.88 -7.38
N GLY A 38 -15.03 13.71 -8.35
CA GLY A 38 -14.65 13.58 -9.77
C GLY A 38 -14.87 12.19 -10.35
N ASP A 39 -14.63 12.10 -11.66
CA ASP A 39 -14.80 10.88 -12.43
C ASP A 39 -13.52 10.03 -12.35
N ILE A 40 -13.44 9.19 -11.30
CA ILE A 40 -12.32 8.27 -11.07
C ILE A 40 -12.06 7.41 -12.30
N LYS A 41 -13.12 6.97 -12.97
CA LYS A 41 -13.01 6.13 -14.17
C LYS A 41 -12.28 6.87 -15.29
N SER A 42 -12.73 8.08 -15.62
CA SER A 42 -12.06 8.88 -16.65
C SER A 42 -10.61 9.19 -16.29
N ASN A 43 -10.31 9.48 -15.01
CA ASN A 43 -8.94 9.73 -14.56
C ASN A 43 -8.05 8.49 -14.71
N LEU A 44 -8.54 7.32 -14.28
CA LEU A 44 -7.85 6.05 -14.45
C LEU A 44 -7.57 5.74 -15.93
N GLU A 45 -8.57 5.90 -16.80
CA GLU A 45 -8.40 5.65 -18.23
C GLU A 45 -7.37 6.58 -18.88
N ASN A 46 -7.30 7.85 -18.46
CA ASN A 46 -6.30 8.79 -18.95
C ASN A 46 -4.89 8.40 -18.48
N GLU A 47 -4.72 8.13 -17.18
CA GLU A 47 -3.44 7.71 -16.59
C GLU A 47 -2.90 6.40 -17.21
N LEU A 48 -3.79 5.47 -17.56
CA LEU A 48 -3.43 4.23 -18.25
C LEU A 48 -3.05 4.47 -19.72
N LYS A 49 -3.77 5.35 -20.43
CA LYS A 49 -3.41 5.75 -21.79
C LYS A 49 -2.05 6.44 -21.86
N ASP A 50 -1.72 7.27 -20.86
CA ASP A 50 -0.44 7.98 -20.78
C ASP A 50 0.77 7.02 -20.67
N ILE A 51 0.55 5.80 -20.17
CA ILE A 51 1.56 4.73 -20.15
C ILE A 51 1.40 3.72 -21.30
N GLY A 52 0.57 4.03 -22.30
CA GLY A 52 0.40 3.24 -23.52
C GLY A 52 -0.62 2.09 -23.43
N TYR A 53 -1.49 2.08 -22.41
CA TYR A 53 -2.54 1.07 -22.28
C TYR A 53 -3.85 1.55 -22.90
N ASP A 54 -4.22 0.96 -24.04
CA ASP A 54 -5.40 1.32 -24.84
C ASP A 54 -6.49 0.22 -24.86
N LYS A 55 -6.25 -0.90 -24.17
CA LYS A 55 -7.18 -2.03 -24.11
C LYS A 55 -8.45 -1.67 -23.34
N LYS A 56 -9.57 -2.26 -23.77
CA LYS A 56 -10.88 -2.10 -23.12
C LYS A 56 -10.88 -2.76 -21.74
N ILE A 57 -11.28 -2.01 -20.72
CA ILE A 57 -11.42 -2.49 -19.35
C ILE A 57 -12.88 -2.87 -19.08
N ASN A 58 -13.11 -4.02 -18.46
CA ASN A 58 -14.43 -4.39 -17.95
C ASN A 58 -14.65 -3.78 -16.55
N TYR A 59 -15.69 -2.98 -16.35
CA TYR A 59 -15.97 -2.41 -15.03
C TYR A 59 -17.04 -3.23 -14.30
N ASN A 60 -16.67 -3.80 -13.16
CA ASN A 60 -17.55 -4.64 -12.35
C ASN A 60 -17.55 -4.15 -10.89
N PRO A 61 -18.70 -3.77 -10.31
CA PRO A 61 -18.76 -3.30 -8.92
C PRO A 61 -18.61 -4.43 -7.87
N HIS A 62 -18.49 -5.68 -8.29
CA HIS A 62 -18.42 -6.85 -7.42
C HIS A 62 -17.12 -7.60 -7.61
N GLY A 63 -16.57 -8.11 -6.50
CA GLY A 63 -15.33 -8.90 -6.49
C GLY A 63 -14.12 -8.07 -6.08
N ALA A 64 -12.97 -8.39 -6.67
CA ALA A 64 -11.71 -7.68 -6.46
C ALA A 64 -11.75 -6.29 -7.10
N ASP A 65 -11.01 -5.34 -6.50
CA ASP A 65 -10.86 -4.00 -7.04
C ASP A 65 -10.16 -4.02 -8.40
N ILE A 66 -9.17 -4.90 -8.57
CA ILE A 66 -8.54 -5.17 -9.86
C ILE A 66 -8.43 -6.68 -10.04
N ILE A 67 -8.81 -7.16 -11.21
CA ILE A 67 -8.42 -8.47 -11.74
C ILE A 67 -7.47 -8.20 -12.90
N ALA A 68 -6.22 -8.63 -12.76
CA ALA A 68 -5.20 -8.52 -13.78
C ALA A 68 -4.65 -9.89 -14.16
N GLN A 69 -4.23 -10.07 -15.41
CA GLN A 69 -3.78 -11.37 -15.90
C GLN A 69 -2.64 -11.22 -16.90
N ASN A 70 -1.67 -12.15 -16.86
CA ASN A 70 -0.76 -12.44 -17.97
C ASN A 70 -0.89 -13.93 -18.37
N GLU A 71 0.01 -14.43 -19.21
CA GLU A 71 -0.07 -15.81 -19.71
C GLU A 71 -0.07 -16.87 -18.58
N ASP A 72 0.61 -16.59 -17.47
CA ASP A 72 0.88 -17.57 -16.41
C ASP A 72 0.26 -17.24 -15.04
N GLU A 73 -0.22 -16.01 -14.85
CA GLU A 73 -0.58 -15.47 -13.55
C GLU A 73 -1.94 -14.77 -13.58
N ILE A 74 -2.78 -15.05 -12.60
CA ILE A 74 -4.06 -14.35 -12.36
C ILE A 74 -3.95 -13.61 -11.02
N TRP A 75 -4.18 -12.31 -11.04
CA TRP A 75 -4.03 -11.43 -9.90
C TRP A 75 -5.38 -10.90 -9.44
N LYS A 76 -5.74 -11.15 -8.18
CA LYS A 76 -6.93 -10.58 -7.53
C LYS A 76 -6.50 -9.60 -6.45
N VAL A 77 -6.88 -8.34 -6.62
CA VAL A 77 -6.31 -7.22 -5.86
C VAL A 77 -7.40 -6.53 -5.05
N GLU A 78 -7.13 -6.31 -3.76
CA GLU A 78 -7.87 -5.35 -2.94
C GLU A 78 -7.02 -4.08 -2.74
N CYS A 79 -7.61 -2.91 -2.99
CA CYS A 79 -7.00 -1.61 -2.81
C CYS A 79 -7.60 -0.92 -1.58
N LYS A 80 -6.74 -0.37 -0.70
CA LYS A 80 -7.23 0.42 0.44
C LYS A 80 -6.43 1.70 0.64
N GLY A 81 -7.12 2.83 0.57
CA GLY A 81 -6.56 4.13 0.92
C GLY A 81 -6.31 4.31 2.43
N LEU A 82 -5.58 5.36 2.78
CA LEU A 82 -5.40 5.83 4.16
C LEU A 82 -6.29 7.05 4.38
N GLY A 83 -7.47 6.81 4.96
CA GLY A 83 -8.42 7.88 5.33
C GLY A 83 -8.04 8.59 6.63
N SER A 84 -8.91 9.51 7.05
CA SER A 84 -8.84 10.11 8.38
C SER A 84 -9.52 9.22 9.43
N GLY A 85 -9.09 9.32 10.68
CA GLY A 85 -9.73 8.60 11.78
C GLY A 85 -8.78 8.27 12.92
N THR A 86 -9.33 7.59 13.93
CA THR A 86 -8.56 7.07 15.06
C THR A 86 -7.73 5.85 14.64
N THR A 87 -6.73 5.47 15.44
CA THR A 87 -5.98 4.22 15.25
C THR A 87 -6.90 3.01 15.15
N GLN A 88 -8.01 2.97 15.90
CA GLN A 88 -9.02 1.92 15.81
C GLN A 88 -9.71 1.91 14.44
N THR A 89 -10.09 3.08 13.91
CA THR A 89 -10.70 3.22 12.59
C THR A 89 -9.75 2.71 11.50
N LEU A 90 -8.48 3.12 11.56
CA LEU A 90 -7.45 2.70 10.60
C LEU A 90 -7.21 1.18 10.66
N ARG A 91 -7.14 0.61 11.87
CA ARG A 91 -7.03 -0.84 12.05
C ARG A 91 -8.24 -1.58 11.46
N ASN A 92 -9.45 -1.11 11.75
CA ASN A 92 -10.67 -1.75 11.20
C ASN A 92 -10.70 -1.68 9.67
N ASN A 93 -10.23 -0.58 9.07
CA ASN A 93 -10.15 -0.46 7.62
C ASN A 93 -9.13 -1.44 7.03
N PHE A 94 -7.98 -1.60 7.67
CA PHE A 94 -6.97 -2.59 7.28
C PHE A 94 -7.50 -4.02 7.40
N ASP A 95 -8.08 -4.37 8.55
CA ASP A 95 -8.60 -5.72 8.81
C ASP A 95 -9.70 -6.08 7.79
N ARG A 96 -10.55 -5.11 7.41
CA ARG A 96 -11.56 -5.29 6.36
C ARG A 96 -10.95 -5.53 4.98
N ALA A 97 -9.97 -4.72 4.59
CA ALA A 97 -9.30 -4.89 3.29
C ALA A 97 -8.57 -6.23 3.20
N LEU A 98 -7.88 -6.63 4.28
CA LEU A 98 -7.25 -7.94 4.35
C LEU A 98 -8.29 -9.06 4.24
N ALA A 99 -9.41 -8.96 4.96
CA ALA A 99 -10.47 -9.94 4.88
C ALA A 99 -11.03 -10.04 3.45
N SER A 100 -11.31 -8.92 2.78
CA SER A 100 -11.73 -8.90 1.37
C SER A 100 -10.73 -9.63 0.47
N ALA A 101 -9.44 -9.27 0.55
CA ALA A 101 -8.40 -9.89 -0.25
C ALA A 101 -8.35 -11.41 -0.06
N VAL A 102 -8.48 -11.88 1.19
CA VAL A 102 -8.48 -13.31 1.52
C VAL A 102 -9.72 -14.03 0.99
N THR A 103 -10.87 -13.37 0.88
CA THR A 103 -12.09 -14.01 0.31
C THR A 103 -11.95 -14.40 -1.16
N TYR A 104 -10.94 -13.86 -1.85
CA TYR A 104 -10.64 -14.21 -3.23
C TYR A 104 -9.83 -15.51 -3.37
N PHE A 105 -9.31 -16.06 -2.26
CA PHE A 105 -8.52 -17.29 -2.28
C PHE A 105 -9.33 -18.45 -2.88
N ASP A 106 -8.73 -19.10 -3.85
CA ASP A 106 -9.28 -20.28 -4.52
C ASP A 106 -8.15 -21.31 -4.63
N GLU A 107 -8.35 -22.48 -4.05
CA GLU A 107 -7.33 -23.54 -4.01
C GLU A 107 -7.22 -24.28 -5.36
N GLU A 108 -8.26 -24.21 -6.20
CA GLU A 108 -8.26 -24.86 -7.51
C GLU A 108 -7.42 -24.09 -8.54
N ASP A 109 -7.27 -22.78 -8.35
CA ASP A 109 -6.51 -21.90 -9.24
C ASP A 109 -5.06 -21.72 -8.74
N LYS A 110 -4.20 -22.67 -9.12
CA LYS A 110 -2.77 -22.67 -8.73
C LYS A 110 -1.98 -21.49 -9.31
N GLN A 111 -2.51 -20.77 -10.29
CA GLN A 111 -1.91 -19.59 -10.90
C GLN A 111 -2.41 -18.28 -10.28
N GLN A 112 -3.25 -18.39 -9.24
CA GLN A 112 -3.81 -17.23 -8.57
C GLN A 112 -2.84 -16.63 -7.54
N PHE A 113 -2.69 -15.32 -7.63
CA PHE A 113 -2.03 -14.47 -6.65
C PHE A 113 -3.02 -13.48 -6.05
N LEU A 114 -2.97 -13.36 -4.73
CA LEU A 114 -3.74 -12.36 -4.01
C LEU A 114 -2.87 -11.14 -3.77
N VAL A 115 -3.46 -9.95 -3.81
CA VAL A 115 -2.74 -8.71 -3.54
C VAL A 115 -3.51 -7.82 -2.59
N LEU A 116 -2.82 -7.32 -1.57
CA LEU A 116 -3.28 -6.21 -0.75
C LEU A 116 -2.44 -4.98 -1.08
N ALA A 117 -3.05 -4.00 -1.74
CA ALA A 117 -2.42 -2.74 -2.13
C ALA A 117 -2.82 -1.62 -1.16
N ILE A 118 -1.83 -1.07 -0.43
CA ILE A 118 -2.06 -0.08 0.63
C ILE A 118 -0.94 0.96 0.73
N PRO A 119 -1.20 2.13 1.30
CA PRO A 119 -0.19 3.13 1.63
C PRO A 119 0.95 2.59 2.51
N ASN A 120 2.18 3.00 2.19
CA ASN A 120 3.40 2.79 2.97
C ASN A 120 3.41 3.65 4.25
N SER A 121 2.40 3.47 5.09
CA SER A 121 2.14 4.30 6.26
C SER A 121 2.42 3.53 7.55
N LEU A 122 2.91 4.22 8.58
CA LEU A 122 3.18 3.59 9.87
C LEU A 122 1.97 2.83 10.45
N PRO A 123 0.72 3.36 10.41
CA PRO A 123 -0.45 2.64 10.91
C PRO A 123 -0.70 1.30 10.21
N TYR A 124 -0.55 1.26 8.88
CA TYR A 124 -0.76 0.03 8.12
C TYR A 124 0.41 -0.93 8.21
N LEU A 125 1.65 -0.45 8.22
CA LEU A 125 2.83 -1.29 8.46
C LEU A 125 2.76 -2.00 9.82
N GLN A 126 2.30 -1.30 10.87
CA GLN A 126 2.06 -1.92 12.18
C GLN A 126 1.05 -3.08 12.11
N GLN A 127 0.01 -2.96 11.28
CA GLN A 127 -0.95 -4.06 11.09
C GLN A 127 -0.37 -5.19 10.23
N LEU A 128 0.39 -4.87 9.18
CA LEU A 128 1.06 -5.87 8.33
C LEU A 128 1.97 -6.81 9.12
N LEU A 129 2.61 -6.32 10.19
CA LEU A 129 3.44 -7.17 11.06
C LEU A 129 2.68 -8.34 11.70
N ARG A 130 1.35 -8.23 11.80
CA ARG A 130 0.48 -9.28 12.35
C ARG A 130 0.24 -10.40 11.33
N ILE A 131 0.47 -10.13 10.04
CA ILE A 131 0.37 -11.12 8.97
C ILE A 131 1.73 -11.80 8.83
N ASN A 132 1.85 -13.00 9.38
CA ASN A 132 3.11 -13.73 9.31
C ASN A 132 3.43 -14.20 7.87
N LYS A 133 4.72 -14.42 7.60
CA LYS A 133 5.21 -14.88 6.29
C LYS A 133 4.58 -16.21 5.85
N SER A 134 4.35 -17.14 6.79
CA SER A 134 3.75 -18.43 6.46
C SER A 134 2.35 -18.29 5.89
N LEU A 135 1.52 -17.44 6.51
CA LEU A 135 0.16 -17.15 6.04
C LEU A 135 0.18 -16.51 4.65
N ARG A 136 1.08 -15.54 4.40
CA ARG A 136 1.22 -14.94 3.07
C ARG A 136 1.59 -15.98 2.02
N LYS A 137 2.52 -16.89 2.33
CA LYS A 137 2.89 -17.99 1.42
C LYS A 137 1.72 -18.92 1.13
N THR A 138 0.96 -19.30 2.15
CA THR A 138 -0.21 -20.19 1.97
C THR A 138 -1.26 -19.56 1.05
N LEU A 139 -1.44 -18.24 1.13
CA LEU A 139 -2.43 -17.51 0.35
C LEU A 139 -1.91 -16.96 -0.98
N ASN A 140 -0.63 -17.18 -1.32
CA ASN A 140 0.06 -16.46 -2.40
C ASN A 140 -0.17 -14.93 -2.32
N LEU A 141 -0.17 -14.37 -1.10
CA LEU A 141 -0.51 -12.97 -0.84
C LEU A 141 0.71 -12.06 -0.98
N TRP A 142 0.68 -11.25 -2.03
CA TRP A 142 1.58 -10.13 -2.25
C TRP A 142 1.08 -8.87 -1.54
N ILE A 143 2.02 -8.01 -1.16
CA ILE A 143 1.73 -6.69 -0.59
C ILE A 143 2.32 -5.65 -1.54
N LEU A 144 1.50 -4.69 -1.96
CA LEU A 144 1.96 -3.51 -2.69
C LEU A 144 1.88 -2.30 -1.76
N LEU A 145 3.02 -1.66 -1.52
CA LEU A 145 3.13 -0.47 -0.68
C LEU A 145 3.30 0.78 -1.54
N ILE A 146 2.31 1.66 -1.50
CA ILE A 146 2.31 2.93 -2.24
C ILE A 146 3.02 3.98 -1.39
N ASP A 147 4.12 4.54 -1.86
CA ASP A 147 4.84 5.61 -1.14
C ASP A 147 3.96 6.84 -0.97
N GLU A 148 4.03 7.47 0.20
CA GLU A 148 3.14 8.60 0.49
C GLU A 148 3.51 9.86 -0.29
N ASN A 149 4.74 9.99 -0.79
CA ASN A 149 5.24 11.23 -1.39
C ASN A 149 5.17 11.22 -2.91
N ASP A 150 5.71 10.18 -3.55
CA ASP A 150 5.82 10.08 -5.00
C ASP A 150 4.88 9.02 -5.60
N HIS A 151 4.08 8.37 -4.75
CA HIS A 151 3.16 7.30 -5.10
C HIS A 151 3.80 6.12 -5.85
N THR A 152 5.12 5.92 -5.69
CA THR A 152 5.80 4.74 -6.21
C THR A 152 5.29 3.47 -5.54
N VAL A 153 5.12 2.41 -6.34
CA VAL A 153 4.67 1.11 -5.86
C VAL A 153 5.88 0.25 -5.51
N ASN A 154 6.00 -0.14 -4.25
CA ASN A 154 6.98 -1.10 -3.77
C ASN A 154 6.31 -2.46 -3.57
N GLU A 155 6.75 -3.47 -4.31
CA GLU A 155 6.19 -4.82 -4.24
C GLU A 155 6.90 -5.69 -3.18
N TYR A 156 6.14 -6.54 -2.51
CA TYR A 156 6.64 -7.54 -1.58
C TYR A 156 5.95 -8.88 -1.85
N LYS A 157 6.75 -9.84 -2.29
CA LYS A 157 6.34 -11.22 -2.55
C LYS A 157 5.89 -11.93 -1.27
N PRO A 158 5.15 -13.04 -1.37
CA PRO A 158 4.71 -13.82 -0.21
C PRO A 158 5.88 -14.21 0.73
N GLU A 159 7.06 -14.45 0.16
CA GLU A 159 8.29 -14.82 0.85
C GLU A 159 9.13 -13.66 1.38
N ASP A 160 8.87 -12.41 0.98
CA ASP A 160 9.73 -11.28 1.36
C ASP A 160 9.59 -10.90 2.84
N ASP A 161 10.63 -10.33 3.46
CA ASP A 161 10.53 -9.85 4.84
C ASP A 161 10.07 -8.39 4.92
N ILE A 162 8.78 -8.20 5.22
CA ILE A 162 8.20 -6.86 5.40
C ILE A 162 8.71 -6.18 6.70
N LYS A 163 9.23 -6.93 7.68
CA LYS A 163 9.74 -6.35 8.93
C LYS A 163 10.91 -5.38 8.69
N GLY A 164 11.68 -5.60 7.63
CA GLY A 164 12.77 -4.72 7.22
C GLY A 164 12.31 -3.30 6.83
N VAL A 165 11.10 -3.16 6.30
CA VAL A 165 10.52 -1.88 5.86
C VAL A 165 10.27 -0.95 7.05
N MET A 166 9.69 -1.50 8.13
CA MET A 166 9.46 -0.73 9.36
C MET A 166 10.74 -0.25 10.04
N LYS A 167 11.81 -1.04 9.98
CA LYS A 167 13.11 -0.64 10.56
C LYS A 167 13.69 0.58 9.83
N LYS A 168 13.43 0.71 8.52
CA LYS A 168 13.84 1.89 7.73
C LYS A 168 12.99 3.11 8.08
N GLN A 169 11.68 2.97 8.26
CA GLN A 169 10.81 4.08 8.67
C GLN A 169 11.05 4.57 10.11
N LYS A 170 11.53 3.70 11.01
CA LYS A 170 11.88 4.09 12.39
C LYS A 170 13.21 4.86 12.51
N LYS A 171 14.00 4.99 11.43
CA LYS A 171 15.14 5.90 11.44
C LYS A 171 14.59 7.31 11.35
N PHE A 172 14.68 8.06 12.44
CA PHE A 172 14.43 9.50 12.42
C PHE A 172 15.29 10.13 11.33
N SER A 173 14.69 10.99 10.50
CA SER A 173 15.49 11.83 9.62
C SER A 173 16.35 12.78 10.47
N THR A 174 17.43 13.28 9.89
CA THR A 174 18.25 14.29 10.55
C THR A 174 17.41 15.52 10.89
N GLU A 175 16.44 15.87 10.04
CA GLU A 175 15.48 16.94 10.26
C GLU A 175 14.56 16.66 11.46
N ASP A 176 14.04 15.44 11.63
CA ASP A 176 13.20 15.06 12.76
C ASP A 176 13.96 15.16 14.09
N LEU A 177 15.23 14.72 14.10
CA LEU A 177 16.11 14.84 15.26
C LEU A 177 16.40 16.30 15.58
N ILE A 178 16.72 17.11 14.57
CA ILE A 178 16.97 18.55 14.74
C ILE A 178 15.72 19.24 15.29
N GLN A 179 14.54 18.93 14.77
CA GLN A 179 13.30 19.53 15.24
C GLN A 179 12.93 19.10 16.66
N ALA A 180 13.15 17.84 17.01
CA ALA A 180 12.96 17.34 18.37
C ALA A 180 13.91 18.03 19.37
N LEU A 181 15.17 18.24 19.00
CA LEU A 181 16.17 18.95 19.82
C LEU A 181 15.86 20.45 19.95
N LYS A 182 15.29 21.08 18.91
CA LYS A 182 14.82 22.48 18.99
C LYS A 182 13.63 22.63 19.94
N ASN A 183 12.73 21.66 19.94
CA ASN A 183 11.49 21.70 20.72
C ASN A 183 11.66 21.19 22.16
N ASN A 184 12.76 20.52 22.50
CA ASN A 184 13.07 20.09 23.86
C ASN A 184 14.51 20.50 24.25
N PRO A 185 14.68 21.65 24.92
CA PRO A 185 15.98 22.15 25.37
C PRO A 185 16.72 21.15 26.28
N GLU A 186 16.01 20.43 27.13
CA GLU A 186 16.59 19.42 28.04
C GLU A 186 17.22 18.24 27.28
N LEU A 187 16.54 17.75 26.24
CA LEU A 187 17.07 16.73 25.33
C LEU A 187 18.28 17.24 24.56
N ARG A 188 18.28 18.51 24.16
CA ARG A 188 19.41 19.15 23.48
C ARG A 188 20.64 19.23 24.36
N ASP A 189 20.46 19.65 25.61
CA ASP A 189 21.56 19.84 26.54
C ASP A 189 22.10 18.49 27.05
N TYR A 190 21.24 17.48 27.17
CA TYR A 190 21.65 16.08 27.39
C TYR A 190 22.42 15.50 26.20
N ALA A 191 21.97 15.72 24.97
CA ALA A 191 22.69 15.27 23.77
C ALA A 191 24.08 15.92 23.65
N LYS A 192 24.20 17.21 23.99
CA LYS A 192 25.50 17.91 24.06
C LYS A 192 26.43 17.30 25.10
N SER A 193 25.92 17.03 26.31
CA SER A 193 26.77 16.44 27.35
C SER A 193 27.27 15.04 27.00
N LEU A 194 26.51 14.26 26.24
CA LEU A 194 26.95 12.95 25.73
C LEU A 194 28.07 13.06 24.68
N ILE A 195 28.06 14.12 23.84
CA ILE A 195 29.10 14.41 22.85
C ILE A 195 30.37 14.91 23.56
N ASP A 196 30.21 15.81 24.52
CA ASP A 196 31.33 16.38 25.27
C ASP A 196 32.04 15.34 26.16
N ASN A 197 31.30 14.32 26.63
CA ASN A 197 31.82 13.26 27.48
C ASN A 197 32.40 12.04 26.72
N ASN A 198 32.02 11.83 25.45
CA ASN A 198 32.56 10.75 24.61
C ASN A 198 33.45 11.32 23.51
N LYS A 199 34.56 11.97 23.86
CA LYS A 199 35.55 12.52 22.91
C LYS A 199 35.80 11.57 21.73
N ILE A 200 35.16 11.88 20.59
CA ILE A 200 35.65 11.59 19.24
C ILE A 200 36.45 12.81 18.82
#